data_AF-A0A434CIG9-F1
#
_entry.id   AF-A0A434CIG9-F1
#
_cell.length_a   1.000
_cell.length_b   1.000
_cell.length_c   1.000
_cell.angle_alpha   90.00
_cell.angle_beta   90.00
_cell.angle_gamma   90.00
#
_symmetry.space_group_name_H-M   'P 1'
#
loop_
_entity.id
_entity.type
_entity.pdbx_description
1 polymer ?
#
loop_
_entity_poly.entity_id
_entity_poly.type
_entity_poly.pdbx_seq_one_letter_code
_entity_poly.pdbx_strand_id
1 'polypeptide(L)'
;ARGADPERPPDAYVVYLDGIGKRRFTDTRDGGQLVKAVIAGAPELRVLGQVQPYSPLAAPLVGRPMWDWLRRHVGIALFLHNVMQTFVAADRRYRPLYNRAVGAQIAGQLRLAGYEPASGIPVVLLCYSGAAQVATGAVEELFTQLRAPLWLITLGGFHNGANDLTHALHLYRLTSANDWIE
;
A
#
# COMPACT_ATOMS: atom_id res chain seq x y z
N ALA A 1 -0.06 -13.28 6.18
CA ALA A 1 -0.89 -13.08 4.96
C ALA A 1 -2.19 -13.87 5.09
N ARG A 2 -3.19 -13.62 4.24
CA ARG A 2 -4.47 -14.37 4.18
C ARG A 2 -4.77 -14.79 2.74
N GLY A 3 -5.71 -15.70 2.53
CA GLY A 3 -6.07 -16.22 1.21
C GLY A 3 -5.47 -17.60 1.00
N ALA A 4 -4.61 -17.74 -0.02
CA ALA A 4 -4.03 -19.00 -0.45
C ALA A 4 -3.49 -19.89 0.68
N ASP A 5 -3.73 -21.20 0.55
CA ASP A 5 -3.25 -22.24 1.45
C ASP A 5 -1.76 -22.05 1.78
N PRO A 6 -1.35 -21.97 3.08
CA PRO A 6 0.05 -21.83 3.47
C PRO A 6 0.97 -22.91 2.87
N GLU A 7 0.46 -24.12 2.61
CA GLU A 7 1.22 -25.27 2.11
C GLU A 7 1.42 -25.27 0.59
N ARG A 8 0.81 -24.32 -0.14
CA ARG A 8 0.97 -24.18 -1.59
C ARG A 8 1.46 -22.79 -1.98
N PRO A 9 2.31 -22.68 -3.04
CA PRO A 9 2.66 -21.38 -3.58
C PRO A 9 1.40 -20.71 -4.15
N PRO A 10 1.15 -19.42 -3.84
CA PRO A 10 0.02 -18.69 -4.40
C PRO A 10 0.26 -18.32 -5.87
N ASP A 11 -0.82 -18.09 -6.60
CA ASP A 11 -0.75 -17.64 -8.00
C ASP A 11 -0.24 -16.19 -8.12
N ALA A 12 -0.51 -15.37 -7.09
CA ALA A 12 0.13 -14.06 -6.90
C ALA A 12 0.14 -13.62 -5.44
N TYR A 13 1.05 -12.72 -5.12
CA TYR A 13 1.07 -11.99 -3.85
C TYR A 13 0.42 -10.62 -4.03
N VAL A 14 -0.63 -10.32 -3.28
CA VAL A 14 -1.29 -9.01 -3.34
C VAL A 14 -0.90 -8.19 -2.11
N VAL A 15 -0.22 -7.07 -2.32
CA VAL A 15 0.09 -6.09 -1.28
C VAL A 15 -0.93 -4.97 -1.38
N TYR A 16 -1.81 -4.88 -0.37
CA TYR A 16 -2.78 -3.79 -0.29
C TYR A 16 -2.16 -2.59 0.43
N LEU A 17 -2.12 -1.45 -0.24
CA LEU A 17 -1.63 -0.17 0.26
C LEU A 17 -2.81 0.80 0.32
N ASP A 18 -3.29 1.08 1.54
CA ASP A 18 -4.28 2.12 1.77
C ASP A 18 -3.60 3.49 1.79
N GLY A 19 -4.32 4.52 1.36
CA GLY A 19 -3.82 5.89 1.28
C GLY A 19 -3.39 6.45 2.64
N ILE A 20 -2.62 7.54 2.59
CA ILE A 20 -2.07 8.20 3.78
C ILE A 20 -3.20 8.75 4.64
N GLY A 21 -3.51 8.06 5.74
CA GLY A 21 -4.41 8.58 6.78
C GLY A 21 -5.27 7.59 7.58
N LYS A 22 -5.21 6.28 7.37
CA LYS A 22 -6.16 5.34 8.01
C LYS A 22 -5.48 4.36 8.97
N ARG A 23 -5.80 4.51 10.26
CA ARG A 23 -4.99 4.10 11.42
C ARG A 23 -5.13 2.65 11.87
N ARG A 24 -5.94 1.81 11.24
CA ARG A 24 -6.14 0.40 11.64
C ARG A 24 -6.96 -0.38 10.62
N PHE A 25 -6.74 -1.70 10.57
CA PHE A 25 -7.59 -2.70 9.89
C PHE A 25 -9.05 -2.71 10.38
N THR A 26 -9.31 -2.08 11.53
CA THR A 26 -10.65 -1.93 12.12
C THR A 26 -11.28 -0.56 11.84
N ASP A 27 -10.56 0.37 11.21
CA ASP A 27 -10.94 1.80 11.15
C ASP A 27 -11.46 2.25 9.78
N THR A 28 -11.63 1.33 8.83
CA THR A 28 -12.43 1.58 7.63
C THR A 28 -13.30 0.39 7.30
N ARG A 29 -14.62 0.63 7.35
CA ARG A 29 -15.63 -0.29 6.81
C ARG A 29 -15.31 -0.67 5.35
N ASP A 30 -14.61 0.17 4.58
CA ASP A 30 -14.45 -0.01 3.12
C ASP A 30 -13.13 -0.69 2.70
N GLY A 31 -11.97 -0.32 3.25
CA GLY A 31 -10.67 -0.95 2.90
C GLY A 31 -10.58 -2.41 3.37
N GLY A 32 -11.15 -2.69 4.56
CA GLY A 32 -11.31 -4.05 5.04
C GLY A 32 -12.34 -4.86 4.23
N GLN A 33 -13.35 -4.22 3.66
CA GLN A 33 -14.32 -4.87 2.76
C GLN A 33 -13.70 -5.19 1.40
N LEU A 34 -12.90 -4.27 0.82
CA LEU A 34 -12.19 -4.52 -0.42
C LEU A 34 -11.22 -5.69 -0.28
N VAL A 35 -10.38 -5.69 0.77
CA VAL A 35 -9.46 -6.81 1.03
C VAL A 35 -10.23 -8.13 1.25
N LYS A 36 -11.36 -8.09 1.97
CA LYS A 36 -12.23 -9.27 2.13
C LYS A 36 -12.84 -9.74 0.81
N ALA A 37 -13.29 -8.82 -0.05
CA ALA A 37 -13.86 -9.12 -1.35
C ALA A 37 -12.80 -9.70 -2.29
N VAL A 38 -11.58 -9.17 -2.26
CA VAL A 38 -10.43 -9.72 -3.02
C VAL A 38 -10.12 -11.13 -2.55
N ILE A 39 -10.03 -11.38 -1.24
CA ILE A 39 -9.79 -12.72 -0.70
C ILE A 39 -10.93 -13.68 -1.06
N ALA A 40 -12.18 -13.22 -1.03
CA ALA A 40 -13.34 -14.04 -1.35
C ALA A 40 -13.46 -14.35 -2.85
N GLY A 41 -13.11 -13.39 -3.71
CA GLY A 41 -13.18 -13.54 -5.17
C GLY A 41 -11.95 -14.20 -5.79
N ALA A 42 -10.82 -14.22 -5.08
CA ALA A 42 -9.54 -14.76 -5.54
C ALA A 42 -8.80 -15.48 -4.40
N PRO A 43 -9.34 -16.61 -3.90
CA PRO A 43 -8.76 -17.36 -2.78
C PRO A 43 -7.36 -17.95 -3.08
N GLU A 44 -7.00 -18.09 -4.34
CA GLU A 44 -5.68 -18.50 -4.83
C GLU A 44 -4.57 -17.44 -4.61
N LEU A 45 -4.96 -16.21 -4.25
CA LEU A 45 -4.03 -15.12 -4.00
C LEU A 45 -3.63 -15.04 -2.54
N ARG A 46 -2.36 -14.68 -2.30
CA ARG A 46 -1.85 -14.41 -0.96
C ARG A 46 -1.87 -12.92 -0.70
N VAL A 47 -2.81 -12.47 0.14
CA VAL A 47 -3.03 -11.05 0.42
C VAL A 47 -2.31 -10.60 1.69
N LEU A 48 -1.46 -9.58 1.54
CA LEU A 48 -0.75 -8.85 2.58
C LEU A 48 -1.45 -7.51 2.79
N GLY A 49 -2.31 -7.42 3.80
CA GLY A 49 -2.90 -6.14 4.21
C GLY A 49 -2.03 -5.31 5.17
N GLN A 50 -0.85 -5.81 5.53
CA GLN A 50 -0.04 -5.31 6.66
C GLN A 50 1.30 -4.75 6.21
N VAL A 51 1.35 -3.97 5.13
CA VAL A 51 2.51 -3.10 4.92
C VAL A 51 2.09 -1.71 5.40
N GLN A 52 2.20 -1.49 6.71
CA GLN A 52 2.19 -0.15 7.29
C GLN A 52 3.59 0.40 7.16
N PRO A 53 3.90 1.33 6.24
CA PRO A 53 5.16 2.04 6.31
C PRO A 53 5.16 2.75 7.68
N TYR A 54 6.04 2.34 8.59
CA TYR A 54 6.27 2.92 9.93
C TYR A 54 5.27 2.59 11.08
N SER A 55 5.69 1.71 12.02
CA SER A 55 5.85 2.00 13.47
C SER A 55 5.78 0.75 14.40
N PRO A 56 6.66 0.61 15.43
CA PRO A 56 6.79 -0.57 16.29
C PRO A 56 5.99 -0.56 17.62
N LEU A 57 4.98 0.29 17.81
CA LEU A 57 4.26 0.39 19.10
C LEU A 57 2.73 0.36 18.92
N ALA A 58 2.14 -0.81 19.17
CA ALA A 58 0.71 -1.06 19.14
C ALA A 58 0.11 -1.09 20.57
N ALA A 59 -0.51 0.00 21.02
CA ALA A 59 -1.38 0.01 22.21
C ALA A 59 -2.72 0.71 21.90
N PRO A 60 -3.89 0.17 22.30
CA PRO A 60 -5.21 0.72 21.95
C PRO A 60 -5.81 1.61 23.04
N LEU A 61 -6.34 2.79 22.65
CA LEU A 61 -7.28 3.60 23.43
C LEU A 61 -8.46 3.96 22.51
N VAL A 62 -9.61 3.30 22.68
CA VAL A 62 -10.84 3.51 21.88
C VAL A 62 -12.06 3.58 22.82
N GLY A 63 -12.98 4.54 22.59
CA GLY A 63 -14.35 4.48 23.15
C GLY A 63 -14.97 5.73 23.80
N ARG A 64 -14.65 6.98 23.40
CA ARG A 64 -15.38 8.17 23.92
C ARG A 64 -15.72 9.22 22.85
N PRO A 65 -16.93 9.82 22.87
CA PRO A 65 -17.43 10.73 21.82
C PRO A 65 -16.63 12.03 21.67
N MET A 66 -15.91 12.47 22.72
CA MET A 66 -15.01 13.63 22.60
C MET A 66 -13.84 13.37 21.65
N TRP A 67 -13.40 12.11 21.54
CA TRP A 67 -12.28 11.73 20.67
C TRP A 67 -12.67 11.71 19.21
N ASP A 68 -13.92 11.37 18.88
CA ASP A 68 -14.42 11.41 17.49
C ASP A 68 -14.69 12.83 17.00
N TRP A 69 -15.08 13.73 17.89
CA TRP A 69 -15.16 15.16 17.59
C TRP A 69 -13.78 15.78 17.39
N LEU A 70 -12.81 15.43 18.24
CA LEU A 70 -11.41 15.84 18.09
C LEU A 70 -10.77 15.23 16.82
N ARG A 71 -11.08 13.97 16.46
CA ARG A 71 -10.61 13.31 15.24
C ARG A 71 -11.07 14.02 13.97
N ARG A 72 -12.26 14.63 13.98
CA ARG A 72 -12.80 15.40 12.84
C ARG A 72 -12.12 16.77 12.67
N HIS A 73 -11.76 17.43 13.75
CA HIS A 73 -11.14 18.77 13.70
C HIS A 73 -9.60 18.72 13.59
N VAL A 74 -8.96 17.69 14.13
CA VAL A 74 -7.50 17.46 14.00
C VAL A 74 -7.18 16.58 12.79
N GLY A 75 -8.17 15.87 12.23
CA GLY A 75 -8.01 14.97 11.08
C GLY A 75 -7.53 15.68 9.82
N ILE A 76 -8.02 16.89 9.54
CA ILE A 76 -7.57 17.72 8.42
C ILE A 76 -6.16 18.26 8.66
N ALA A 77 -5.81 18.65 9.88
CA ALA A 77 -4.45 19.11 10.21
C ALA A 77 -3.41 17.98 10.18
N LEU A 78 -3.79 16.76 10.60
CA LEU A 78 -2.96 15.56 10.47
C LEU A 78 -2.89 15.07 9.02
N PHE A 79 -3.97 15.20 8.26
CA PHE A 79 -3.98 15.00 6.82
C PHE A 79 -3.04 15.99 6.13
N LEU A 80 -3.11 17.29 6.45
CA LEU A 80 -2.20 18.32 5.96
C LEU A 80 -0.75 18.06 6.41
N HIS A 81 -0.52 17.63 7.65
CA HIS A 81 0.80 17.28 8.16
C HIS A 81 1.39 16.07 7.43
N ASN A 82 0.57 15.07 7.13
CA ASN A 82 1.00 13.89 6.38
C ASN A 82 1.12 14.18 4.88
N VAL A 83 0.31 15.08 4.33
CA VAL A 83 0.45 15.64 2.97
C VAL A 83 1.75 16.42 2.88
N MET A 84 2.11 17.22 3.89
CA MET A 84 3.41 17.89 3.98
C MET A 84 4.57 16.88 4.09
N GLN A 85 4.41 15.76 4.79
CA GLN A 85 5.39 14.66 4.76
C GLN A 85 5.45 13.95 3.39
N THR A 86 4.34 13.86 2.67
CA THR A 86 4.26 13.32 1.30
C THR A 86 4.90 14.27 0.30
N PHE A 87 4.78 15.59 0.50
CA PHE A 87 5.50 16.61 -0.26
C PHE A 87 7.00 16.60 0.05
N VAL A 88 7.40 16.36 1.30
CA VAL A 88 8.82 16.09 1.65
C VAL A 88 9.32 14.78 1.01
N ALA A 89 8.48 13.75 0.91
CA ALA A 89 8.81 12.53 0.16
C ALA A 89 8.78 12.71 -1.37
N ALA A 90 8.04 13.69 -1.87
CA ALA A 90 8.02 14.11 -3.28
C ALA A 90 9.16 15.10 -3.62
N ASP A 91 9.82 15.66 -2.60
CA ASP A 91 11.03 16.45 -2.75
C ASP A 91 12.11 15.57 -3.37
N ARG A 92 12.66 16.05 -4.49
CA ARG A 92 13.67 15.35 -5.29
C ARG A 92 14.86 14.88 -4.44
N ARG A 93 15.14 15.54 -3.31
CA ARG A 93 16.25 15.21 -2.41
C ARG A 93 15.99 14.00 -1.51
N TYR A 94 14.75 13.78 -1.06
CA TYR A 94 14.40 12.72 -0.10
C TYR A 94 13.63 11.56 -0.73
N ARG A 95 13.02 11.77 -1.90
CA ARG A 95 12.30 10.76 -2.67
C ARG A 95 13.05 9.44 -2.84
N PRO A 96 14.34 9.42 -3.22
CA PRO A 96 15.05 8.14 -3.41
C PRO A 96 15.17 7.32 -2.12
N LEU A 97 15.45 7.99 -0.99
CA LEU A 97 15.60 7.33 0.31
C LEU A 97 14.25 6.81 0.81
N TYR A 98 13.20 7.60 0.69
CA TYR A 98 11.85 7.22 1.10
C TYR A 98 11.36 6.01 0.27
N ASN A 99 11.48 6.09 -1.05
CA ASN A 99 11.10 5.02 -1.98
C ASN A 99 11.82 3.71 -1.64
N ARG A 100 13.13 3.77 -1.40
CA ARG A 100 13.93 2.61 -0.98
C ARG A 100 13.47 2.05 0.36
N ALA A 101 13.22 2.90 1.36
CA ALA A 101 12.78 2.43 2.68
C ALA A 101 11.42 1.71 2.60
N VAL A 102 10.46 2.28 1.87
CA VAL A 102 9.15 1.66 1.64
C VAL A 102 9.28 0.35 0.88
N GLY A 103 10.04 0.34 -0.22
CA GLY A 103 10.25 -0.87 -1.03
C GLY A 103 10.90 -2.00 -0.24
N ALA A 104 11.94 -1.69 0.55
CA ALA A 104 12.57 -2.65 1.45
C ALA A 104 11.60 -3.20 2.49
N GLN A 105 10.70 -2.36 3.00
CA GLN A 105 9.70 -2.80 3.96
C GLN A 105 8.66 -3.73 3.34
N ILE A 106 8.16 -3.41 2.13
CA ILE A 106 7.27 -4.30 1.37
C ILE A 106 7.97 -5.61 1.06
N ALA A 107 9.24 -5.57 0.62
CA ALA A 107 10.04 -6.76 0.34
C ALA A 107 10.22 -7.65 1.57
N GLY A 108 10.49 -7.05 2.74
CA GLY A 108 10.58 -7.78 4.00
C GLY A 108 9.27 -8.48 4.36
N GLN A 109 8.13 -7.79 4.22
CA GLN A 109 6.81 -8.39 4.47
C GLN A 109 6.47 -9.51 3.47
N LEU A 110 6.86 -9.36 2.20
CA LEU A 110 6.70 -10.40 1.19
C LEU A 110 7.52 -11.65 1.54
N ARG A 111 8.78 -11.48 1.94
CA ARG A 111 9.64 -12.59 2.39
C ARG A 111 9.06 -13.29 3.63
N LEU A 112 8.57 -12.53 4.61
CA LEU A 112 7.87 -13.08 5.78
C LEU A 112 6.58 -13.84 5.42
N ALA A 113 5.97 -13.53 4.27
CA ALA A 113 4.82 -14.24 3.74
C ALA A 113 5.19 -15.46 2.85
N GLY A 114 6.48 -15.78 2.73
CA GLY A 114 7.01 -16.90 1.94
C GLY A 114 7.37 -16.57 0.50
N TYR A 115 7.51 -15.28 0.15
CA TYR A 115 7.97 -14.89 -1.18
C TYR A 115 9.46 -15.19 -1.36
N GLU A 116 9.78 -16.06 -2.30
CA GLU A 116 11.15 -16.35 -2.72
C GLU A 116 11.60 -15.41 -3.85
N PRO A 117 12.73 -14.71 -3.72
CA PRO A 117 13.29 -13.89 -4.79
C PRO A 117 13.48 -14.69 -6.09
N ALA A 118 13.17 -14.07 -7.23
CA ALA A 118 13.21 -14.67 -8.56
C ALA A 118 12.34 -15.94 -8.73
N SER A 119 11.34 -16.17 -7.86
CA SER A 119 10.37 -17.27 -8.00
C SER A 119 9.48 -17.16 -9.25
N GLY A 120 9.41 -15.97 -9.87
CA GLY A 120 8.53 -15.70 -11.01
C GLY A 120 7.06 -15.52 -10.63
N ILE A 121 6.70 -15.66 -9.35
CA ILE A 121 5.33 -15.41 -8.88
C ILE A 121 5.07 -13.90 -8.92
N PRO A 122 3.99 -13.42 -9.56
CA PRO A 122 3.70 -12.00 -9.65
C PRO A 122 3.38 -11.39 -8.28
N VAL A 123 3.79 -10.13 -8.10
CA VAL A 123 3.45 -9.29 -6.95
C VAL A 123 2.57 -8.14 -7.43
N VAL A 124 1.35 -8.09 -6.90
CA VAL A 124 0.33 -7.08 -7.20
C VAL A 124 0.31 -6.03 -6.10
N LEU A 125 0.64 -4.78 -6.43
CA LEU A 125 0.48 -3.63 -5.56
C LEU A 125 -0.91 -3.02 -5.80
N LEU A 126 -1.87 -3.34 -4.93
CA LEU A 126 -3.22 -2.79 -4.96
C LEU A 126 -3.28 -1.53 -4.09
N CYS A 127 -3.44 -0.38 -4.71
CA CYS A 127 -3.19 0.92 -4.09
C CYS A 127 -4.44 1.80 -4.15
N TYR A 128 -4.75 2.47 -3.06
CA TYR A 128 -5.86 3.42 -2.99
C TYR A 128 -5.37 4.85 -2.74
N SER A 129 -5.88 5.82 -3.50
CA SER A 129 -5.57 7.25 -3.30
C SER A 129 -4.06 7.55 -3.27
N GLY A 130 -3.56 8.28 -2.27
CA GLY A 130 -2.14 8.66 -2.14
C GLY A 130 -1.16 7.48 -2.01
N ALA A 131 -1.64 6.24 -1.79
CA ALA A 131 -0.78 5.06 -1.82
C ALA A 131 -0.19 4.80 -3.22
N ALA A 132 -0.80 5.32 -4.29
CA ALA A 132 -0.27 5.19 -5.65
C ALA A 132 1.12 5.84 -5.79
N GLN A 133 1.35 7.01 -5.20
CA GLN A 133 2.68 7.65 -5.17
C GLN A 133 3.72 6.78 -4.45
N VAL A 134 3.31 6.12 -3.37
CA VAL A 134 4.18 5.26 -2.55
C VAL A 134 4.52 3.96 -3.28
N ALA A 135 3.50 3.33 -3.88
CA ALA A 135 3.65 2.08 -4.62
C ALA A 135 4.50 2.25 -5.87
N THR A 136 4.26 3.31 -6.65
CA THR A 136 5.09 3.65 -7.81
C THR A 136 6.55 3.90 -7.42
N GLY A 137 6.80 4.49 -6.24
CA GLY A 137 8.14 4.68 -5.71
C GLY A 137 8.86 3.39 -5.30
N ALA A 138 8.11 2.38 -4.86
CA ALA A 138 8.66 1.11 -4.38
C ALA A 138 9.07 0.16 -5.51
N VAL A 139 8.65 0.40 -6.76
CA VAL A 139 8.85 -0.51 -7.91
C VAL A 139 10.31 -0.89 -8.10
N GLU A 140 11.21 0.09 -8.15
CA GLU A 140 12.62 -0.15 -8.41
C GLU A 140 13.29 -0.99 -7.33
N GLU A 141 13.00 -0.68 -6.07
CA GLU A 141 13.59 -1.38 -4.94
C GLU A 141 13.02 -2.80 -4.82
N LEU A 142 11.73 -2.99 -5.09
CA LEU A 142 11.10 -4.32 -5.13
C LEU A 142 11.68 -5.18 -6.24
N PHE A 143 11.87 -4.62 -7.43
CA PHE A 143 12.52 -5.33 -8.53
C PHE A 143 13.95 -5.71 -8.16
N THR A 144 14.72 -4.77 -7.59
CA THR A 144 16.11 -5.00 -7.16
C THR A 144 16.21 -6.12 -6.11
N GLN A 145 15.33 -6.13 -5.11
CA GLN A 145 15.39 -7.09 -4.00
C GLN A 145 14.75 -8.45 -4.27
N LEU A 146 13.70 -8.48 -5.09
CA LEU A 146 12.86 -9.66 -5.27
C LEU A 146 12.89 -10.21 -6.70
N ARG A 147 13.29 -9.41 -7.69
CA ARG A 147 13.18 -9.75 -9.13
C ARG A 147 11.79 -10.29 -9.50
N ALA A 148 10.76 -9.73 -8.87
CA ALA A 148 9.38 -10.14 -9.03
C ALA A 148 8.76 -9.50 -10.29
N PRO A 149 7.85 -10.18 -10.99
CA PRO A 149 6.95 -9.53 -11.94
C PRO A 149 5.99 -8.60 -11.17
N LEU A 150 6.10 -7.28 -11.37
CA LEU A 150 5.34 -6.29 -10.60
C LEU A 150 4.10 -5.81 -11.38
N TRP A 151 2.94 -5.87 -10.73
CA TRP A 151 1.66 -5.39 -11.25
C TRP A 151 1.16 -4.27 -10.34
N LEU A 152 0.82 -3.11 -10.88
CA LEU A 152 0.29 -2.00 -10.11
C LEU A 152 -1.18 -1.81 -10.46
N ILE A 153 -2.05 -1.78 -9.46
CA ILE A 153 -3.47 -1.49 -9.61
C ILE A 153 -3.79 -0.29 -8.72
N THR A 154 -4.10 0.85 -9.32
CA THR A 154 -4.44 2.08 -8.59
C THR A 154 -5.93 2.36 -8.66
N LEU A 155 -6.52 2.68 -7.51
CA LEU A 155 -7.92 3.04 -7.34
C LEU A 155 -8.01 4.51 -6.88
N GLY A 156 -8.46 5.41 -7.77
CA GLY A 156 -8.51 6.86 -7.50
C GLY A 156 -7.15 7.43 -7.07
N GLY A 157 -6.09 6.92 -7.68
CA GLY A 157 -4.72 7.07 -7.18
C GLY A 157 -4.05 8.34 -7.65
N PHE A 158 -3.45 9.09 -6.71
CA PHE A 158 -2.63 10.26 -7.05
C PHE A 158 -1.14 9.87 -7.11
N HIS A 159 -0.47 10.23 -8.20
CA HIS A 159 0.99 10.19 -8.30
C HIS A 159 1.52 11.34 -9.16
N ASN A 160 2.70 11.85 -8.85
CA ASN A 160 3.33 12.97 -9.56
C ASN A 160 4.08 12.56 -10.84
N GLY A 161 4.11 11.26 -11.15
CA GLY A 161 4.74 10.71 -12.37
C GLY A 161 6.26 10.75 -12.37
N ALA A 162 6.89 11.08 -11.24
CA ALA A 162 8.34 11.26 -11.17
C ALA A 162 9.12 10.01 -10.71
N ASN A 163 8.42 8.91 -10.45
CA ASN A 163 9.01 7.61 -10.11
C ASN A 163 9.23 6.78 -11.37
N ASP A 164 10.29 5.99 -11.40
CA ASP A 164 10.57 5.07 -12.49
C ASP A 164 9.68 3.83 -12.39
N LEU A 165 9.03 3.48 -13.49
CA LEU A 165 8.14 2.33 -13.63
C LEU A 165 8.63 1.31 -14.66
N THR A 166 9.89 1.43 -15.12
CA THR A 166 10.48 0.54 -16.14
C THR A 166 10.36 -0.94 -15.77
N HIS A 167 10.43 -1.26 -14.48
CA HIS A 167 10.33 -2.63 -13.96
C HIS A 167 8.91 -3.04 -13.53
N ALA A 168 7.90 -2.22 -13.82
CA ALA A 168 6.50 -2.62 -13.70
C ALA A 168 6.05 -3.30 -15.00
N LEU A 169 5.51 -4.52 -14.89
CA LEU A 169 4.98 -5.26 -16.04
C LEU A 169 3.64 -4.71 -16.49
N HIS A 170 2.78 -4.35 -15.52
CA HIS A 170 1.46 -3.78 -15.77
C HIS A 170 1.14 -2.65 -14.80
N LEU A 171 0.47 -1.62 -15.31
CA LEU A 171 -0.14 -0.55 -14.53
C LEU A 171 -1.61 -0.41 -14.96
N TYR A 172 -2.51 -0.76 -14.06
CA TYR A 172 -3.95 -0.57 -14.19
C TYR A 172 -4.37 0.61 -13.36
N ARG A 173 -5.05 1.57 -14.01
CA ARG A 173 -5.54 2.77 -13.36
C ARG A 173 -7.07 2.78 -13.43
N LEU A 174 -7.71 2.61 -12.27
CA LEU A 174 -9.16 2.65 -12.14
C LEU A 174 -9.55 4.01 -11.56
N THR A 175 -10.27 4.78 -12.37
CA THR A 175 -10.65 6.16 -12.08
C THR A 175 -12.16 6.29 -12.23
N SER A 176 -12.73 7.35 -11.64
CA SER A 176 -14.13 7.72 -11.86
C SER A 176 -14.17 9.15 -12.39
N ALA A 177 -15.08 9.43 -13.32
CA ALA A 177 -15.30 10.79 -13.81
C ALA A 177 -15.72 11.78 -12.70
N ASN A 178 -16.18 11.27 -11.56
CA ASN A 178 -16.55 12.07 -10.38
C ASN A 178 -15.45 12.10 -9.30
N ASP A 179 -14.28 11.51 -9.55
CA ASP A 179 -13.16 11.57 -8.63
C ASP A 179 -12.39 12.87 -8.84
N TRP A 180 -12.34 13.73 -7.82
CA TRP A 180 -11.68 15.04 -7.88
C TRP A 180 -10.26 15.02 -7.33
N ILE A 181 -9.77 13.84 -6.90
CA ILE A 181 -8.43 13.68 -6.31
C ILE A 181 -7.36 13.57 -7.40
N GLU A 182 -7.73 13.04 -8.56
CA GLU A 182 -6.83 12.85 -9.70
C GLU A 182 -6.73 14.08 -10.61
#